data_AF-A0A811MB74-F1
#
_entry.id   AF-A0A811MB74-F1
#
_cell.length_a   1.000
_cell.length_b   1.000
_cell.length_c   1.000
_cell.angle_alpha   90.00
_cell.angle_beta   90.00
_cell.angle_gamma   90.00
#
_symmetry.space_group_name_H-M   'P 1'
#
loop_
_entity.id
_entity.type
_entity.pdbx_description
1 polymer ?
#
loop_
_entity_poly.entity_id
_entity_poly.type
_entity_poly.pdbx_seq_one_letter_code
_entity_poly.pdbx_strand_id
1 'polypeptide(L)'
;MGCSAGLIAVGLARNLLRTMPYGAHALVVSTEILTCNSYAGKKRSMQLTNMLFRMGGAAVLLSNSRANGARFQLLHTVRTSTGAQDSAYRCAFQEEEDEGNLGVNLSKDLVAMAGEALKANITTIAPLLLPVSEQLSFLLSAIAQKVLS
;
A
#
# COMPACT_ATOMS: atom_id res chain seq x y z
N MET A 1 10.24 -1.40 0.01
CA MET A 1 8.92 -1.03 -0.53
C MET A 1 7.85 -2.08 -0.24
N GLY A 2 8.23 -3.35 -0.05
CA GLY A 2 7.39 -4.39 0.57
C GLY A 2 6.01 -4.51 -0.07
N CYS A 3 5.00 -4.74 0.76
CA CYS A 3 3.60 -4.96 0.34
C CYS A 3 3.00 -3.82 -0.53
N SER A 4 3.58 -2.62 -0.52
CA SER A 4 3.11 -1.49 -1.33
C SER A 4 3.70 -1.45 -2.75
N ALA A 5 4.68 -2.29 -3.05
CA ALA A 5 5.46 -2.24 -4.29
C ALA A 5 4.59 -2.35 -5.56
N GLY A 6 3.56 -3.21 -5.54
CA GLY A 6 2.65 -3.36 -6.69
C GLY A 6 1.92 -2.06 -7.07
N LEU A 7 1.34 -1.35 -6.10
CA LEU A 7 0.67 -0.07 -6.35
C LEU A 7 1.66 1.02 -6.76
N ILE A 8 2.88 1.01 -6.23
CA ILE A 8 3.93 1.95 -6.61
C ILE A 8 4.35 1.72 -8.07
N ALA A 9 4.50 0.45 -8.48
CA ALA A 9 4.81 0.09 -9.86
C ALA A 9 3.68 0.52 -10.82
N VAL A 10 2.41 0.36 -10.43
CA VAL A 10 1.25 0.88 -11.19
C VAL A 10 1.32 2.40 -11.33
N GLY A 11 1.64 3.13 -10.25
CA GLY A 11 1.81 4.59 -10.30
C GLY A 11 2.95 5.03 -11.22
N LEU A 12 4.08 4.32 -11.20
CA LEU A 12 5.20 4.54 -12.11
C LEU A 12 4.79 4.28 -13.57
N ALA A 13 4.18 3.12 -13.84
CA ALA A 13 3.72 2.75 -15.18
C ALA A 13 2.72 3.76 -15.75
N ARG A 14 1.77 4.26 -14.93
CA ARG A 14 0.87 5.35 -15.31
C ARG A 14 1.63 6.61 -15.74
N ASN A 15 2.64 7.02 -14.98
CA ASN A 15 3.40 8.22 -15.28
C ASN A 15 4.23 8.06 -16.57
N LEU A 16 4.81 6.89 -16.80
CA LEU A 16 5.51 6.58 -18.06
C LEU A 16 4.55 6.57 -19.24
N LEU A 17 3.39 5.90 -19.12
CA LEU A 17 2.39 5.84 -20.19
C LEU A 17 1.85 7.21 -20.63
N ARG A 18 1.88 8.21 -19.74
CA ARG A 18 1.49 9.59 -20.04
C ARG A 18 2.48 10.33 -20.95
N THR A 19 3.74 9.90 -20.99
CA THR A 19 4.77 10.49 -21.86
C THR A 19 4.98 9.69 -23.15
N MET A 20 4.30 8.55 -23.30
CA MET A 20 4.40 7.67 -24.47
C MET A 20 3.34 8.00 -25.54
N PRO A 21 3.56 7.61 -26.80
CA PRO A 21 2.56 7.74 -27.86
C PRO A 21 1.23 7.06 -27.51
N TYR A 22 0.13 7.56 -28.08
CA TYR A 22 -1.20 6.97 -27.89
C TYR A 22 -1.24 5.51 -28.37
N GLY A 23 -1.83 4.62 -27.55
CA GLY A 23 -1.87 3.18 -27.81
C GLY A 23 -0.70 2.40 -27.20
N ALA A 24 0.16 3.05 -26.39
CA ALA A 24 1.23 2.38 -25.66
C ALA A 24 0.67 1.51 -24.52
N HIS A 25 1.40 0.43 -24.20
CA HIS A 25 1.04 -0.52 -23.16
C HIS A 25 2.18 -0.69 -22.16
N ALA A 26 1.85 -0.95 -20.90
CA ALA A 26 2.79 -1.27 -19.85
C ALA A 26 2.30 -2.48 -19.05
N LEU A 27 3.14 -3.51 -18.96
CA LEU A 27 2.87 -4.67 -18.11
C LEU A 27 3.54 -4.47 -16.75
N VAL A 28 2.74 -4.46 -15.69
CA VAL A 28 3.24 -4.45 -14.32
C VAL A 28 3.13 -5.87 -13.78
N VAL A 29 4.24 -6.43 -13.32
CA VAL A 29 4.32 -7.75 -12.70
C VAL A 29 4.82 -7.60 -11.27
N SER A 30 4.11 -8.19 -10.32
CA SER A 30 4.48 -8.24 -8.91
C SER A 30 4.58 -9.70 -8.50
N THR A 31 5.70 -10.09 -7.91
CA THR A 31 5.94 -11.46 -7.43
C THR A 31 6.51 -11.39 -6.03
N GLU A 32 5.98 -12.22 -5.13
CA GLU A 32 6.47 -12.39 -3.76
C GLU A 32 6.91 -13.85 -3.59
N ILE A 33 8.20 -14.08 -3.38
CA ILE A 33 8.79 -15.40 -3.18
C ILE A 33 9.44 -15.41 -1.80
N LEU A 34 8.91 -16.25 -0.91
CA LEU A 34 9.26 -16.27 0.51
C LEU A 34 10.19 -17.42 0.89
N THR A 35 10.49 -18.33 -0.04
CA THR A 35 11.29 -19.54 0.22
C THR A 35 12.66 -19.20 0.82
N CYS A 36 13.27 -18.08 0.43
CA CYS A 36 14.55 -17.63 0.97
C CYS A 36 14.43 -16.82 2.27
N ASN A 37 13.21 -16.50 2.70
CA ASN A 37 12.91 -15.62 3.83
C ASN A 37 12.16 -16.34 4.96
N SER A 38 12.16 -17.68 4.99
CA SER A 38 11.56 -18.42 6.10
C SER A 38 12.37 -18.21 7.38
N TYR A 39 11.73 -17.75 8.44
CA TYR A 39 12.39 -17.48 9.70
C TYR A 39 12.51 -18.78 10.54
N ALA A 40 13.74 -19.19 10.87
CA ALA A 40 14.01 -20.42 11.63
C ALA A 40 14.22 -20.21 13.14
N GLY A 41 14.18 -18.95 13.59
CA GLY A 41 14.48 -18.57 14.97
C GLY A 41 13.30 -18.69 15.94
N LYS A 42 13.50 -18.16 17.15
CA LYS A 42 12.58 -18.32 18.28
C LYS A 42 11.78 -17.05 18.64
N LYS A 43 12.11 -15.88 18.08
CA LYS A 43 11.36 -14.64 18.34
C LYS A 43 9.96 -14.73 17.74
N ARG A 44 8.96 -14.69 18.62
CA ARG A 44 7.54 -14.84 18.24
C ARG A 44 7.09 -13.81 17.20
N SER A 45 7.53 -12.55 17.29
CA SER A 45 7.14 -11.50 16.35
C SER A 45 7.64 -11.78 14.93
N MET A 46 8.73 -12.52 14.78
CA MET A 46 9.27 -12.96 13.49
C MET A 46 8.62 -14.27 13.04
N GLN A 47 8.29 -15.20 13.94
CA GLN A 47 7.58 -16.45 13.60
C GLN A 47 6.19 -16.21 12.98
N LEU A 48 5.51 -15.12 13.36
CA LEU A 48 4.22 -14.74 12.76
C LEU A 48 4.32 -14.61 11.24
N THR A 49 5.46 -14.17 10.71
CA THR A 49 5.63 -13.97 9.26
C THR A 49 5.56 -15.26 8.47
N ASN A 50 6.06 -16.38 9.03
CA ASN A 50 5.93 -17.70 8.42
C ASN A 50 4.47 -18.17 8.32
N MET A 51 3.60 -17.68 9.20
CA MET A 51 2.18 -18.05 9.23
C MET A 51 1.32 -17.13 8.36
N LEU A 52 1.67 -15.84 8.33
CA LEU A 52 0.90 -14.80 7.65
C LEU A 52 1.25 -14.68 6.17
N PHE A 53 2.53 -14.77 5.81
CA PHE A 53 2.96 -14.51 4.45
C PHE A 53 2.80 -15.74 3.56
N ARG A 54 2.37 -15.48 2.32
CA ARG A 54 2.21 -16.47 1.26
C ARG A 54 2.91 -16.00 0.01
N MET A 55 3.35 -16.96 -0.79
CA MET A 55 4.00 -16.69 -2.06
C MET A 55 2.95 -16.55 -3.16
N GLY A 56 3.24 -15.72 -4.15
CA GLY A 56 2.34 -15.53 -5.27
C GLY A 56 2.84 -14.50 -6.26
N GLY A 57 2.09 -14.36 -7.35
CA GLY A 57 2.36 -13.35 -8.36
C GLY A 57 1.07 -12.83 -8.96
N ALA A 58 1.11 -11.57 -9.38
CA ALA A 58 0.02 -10.92 -10.09
C ALA A 58 0.60 -10.04 -11.19
N ALA A 59 -0.15 -9.90 -12.28
CA ALA A 59 0.20 -9.01 -13.37
C ALA A 59 -1.02 -8.20 -13.81
N VAL A 60 -0.77 -6.95 -14.21
CA VAL A 60 -1.78 -6.07 -14.79
C VAL A 60 -1.22 -5.38 -16.02
N LEU A 61 -2.00 -5.37 -17.10
CA LEU A 61 -1.69 -4.64 -18.33
C LEU A 61 -2.40 -3.29 -18.29
N LEU A 62 -1.63 -2.22 -18.43
CA LEU A 62 -2.10 -0.84 -18.51
C LEU A 62 -1.94 -0.33 -19.93
N SER A 63 -2.82 0.58 -20.35
CA SER A 63 -2.75 1.26 -21.64
C SER A 63 -3.13 2.74 -21.48
N ASN A 64 -2.58 3.59 -22.34
CA ASN A 64 -2.99 5.01 -22.44
C ASN A 64 -4.09 5.25 -23.49
N SER A 65 -4.59 4.21 -24.15
CA SER A 65 -5.73 4.30 -25.06
C SER A 65 -7.01 3.72 -24.44
N ARG A 66 -8.16 4.24 -24.87
CA ARG A 66 -9.45 3.57 -24.62
C ARG A 66 -9.57 2.39 -25.58
N ALA A 67 -8.83 1.33 -25.30
CA ALA A 67 -8.99 0.07 -26.01
C ALA A 67 -10.33 -0.57 -25.62
N ASN A 68 -11.07 -1.07 -26.60
CA ASN A 68 -12.25 -1.91 -26.37
C ASN A 68 -11.79 -3.16 -25.62
N GLY A 69 -12.11 -3.25 -24.31
CA GLY A 69 -11.73 -4.37 -23.45
C GLY A 69 -11.08 -4.00 -22.12
N ALA A 70 -10.79 -2.73 -21.85
CA ALA A 70 -10.32 -2.30 -20.53
C ALA A 70 -11.39 -2.57 -19.46
N ARG A 71 -11.07 -3.40 -18.45
CA ARG A 71 -11.99 -3.73 -17.35
C ARG A 71 -12.18 -2.58 -16.36
N PHE A 72 -11.13 -1.78 -16.16
CA PHE A 72 -11.11 -0.69 -15.19
C PHE A 72 -10.36 0.51 -15.77
N GLN A 73 -10.75 1.70 -15.34
CA GLN A 73 -10.05 2.95 -15.65
C GLN A 73 -9.28 3.43 -14.41
N LEU A 74 -7.97 3.65 -14.54
CA LEU A 74 -7.15 4.22 -13.48
C LEU A 74 -7.29 5.75 -13.45
N LEU A 75 -8.12 6.26 -12.53
CA LEU A 75 -8.38 7.70 -12.41
C LEU A 75 -7.25 8.42 -11.64
N HIS A 76 -7.10 8.05 -10.37
CA HIS A 76 -6.19 8.70 -9.43
C HIS A 76 -5.24 7.69 -8.79
N THR A 77 -4.08 8.18 -8.39
CA THR A 77 -3.08 7.41 -7.66
C THR A 77 -2.42 8.38 -6.69
N VAL A 78 -2.46 8.07 -5.40
CA VAL A 78 -1.90 8.91 -4.33
C VAL A 78 -1.06 8.04 -3.43
N ARG A 79 0.02 8.62 -2.92
CA ARG A 79 0.96 7.95 -2.03
C ARG A 79 1.13 8.77 -0.77
N THR A 80 0.85 8.14 0.36
CA THR A 80 1.10 8.69 1.70
C THR A 80 2.18 7.86 2.33
N SER A 81 3.14 8.51 3.01
CA SER A 81 4.20 7.82 3.75
C SER A 81 4.25 8.38 5.17
N THR A 82 4.15 7.49 6.15
CA THR A 82 4.29 7.79 7.57
C THR A 82 5.66 7.37 8.11
N GLY A 83 6.58 6.94 7.24
CA GLY A 83 7.89 6.38 7.63
C GLY A 83 8.85 7.36 8.30
N ALA A 84 8.48 8.65 8.42
CA ALA A 84 9.21 9.62 9.24
C ALA A 84 8.92 9.46 10.75
N GLN A 85 7.88 8.71 11.12
CA GLN A 85 7.58 8.35 12.51
C GLN A 85 8.25 7.02 12.84
N ASP A 86 9.04 6.98 13.92
CA ASP A 86 9.80 5.78 14.31
C ASP A 86 8.93 4.55 14.51
N SER A 87 7.75 4.72 15.12
CA SER A 87 6.78 3.62 15.32
C SER A 87 6.29 3.05 13.98
N ALA A 88 6.03 3.90 12.99
CA ALA A 88 5.62 3.48 11.65
C ALA A 88 6.80 2.92 10.83
N TYR A 89 8.01 3.42 11.04
CA TYR A 89 9.21 2.92 10.37
C TYR A 89 9.60 1.52 10.88
N ARG A 90 9.52 1.30 12.20
CA ARG A 90 9.91 0.05 12.86
C ARG A 90 8.81 -1.00 12.96
N CYS A 91 7.57 -0.70 12.55
CA CYS A 91 6.45 -1.63 12.76
C CYS A 91 6.50 -2.90 11.90
N ALA A 92 7.20 -2.87 10.77
CA ALA A 92 7.49 -4.02 9.93
C ALA A 92 8.90 -3.87 9.36
N PHE A 93 9.88 -4.55 9.96
CA PHE A 93 11.29 -4.34 9.65
C PHE A 93 12.03 -5.67 9.49
N GLN A 94 12.90 -5.77 8.48
CA GLN A 94 13.75 -6.94 8.31
C GLN A 94 15.04 -6.74 9.11
N GLU A 95 15.29 -7.62 10.06
CA GLU A 95 16.44 -7.52 10.96
C GLU A 95 16.93 -8.92 11.36
N GLU A 96 18.21 -9.00 11.71
CA GLU A 96 18.84 -10.21 12.22
C GLU A 96 18.68 -10.26 13.74
N GLU A 97 18.35 -11.42 14.29
CA GLU A 97 18.32 -11.61 15.73
C GLU A 97 19.70 -11.98 16.31
N ASP A 98 19.79 -12.00 17.64
CA ASP A 98 21.04 -12.23 18.37
C ASP A 98 21.69 -13.60 18.08
N GLU A 99 20.88 -14.56 17.64
CA GLU A 99 21.26 -15.93 17.27
C GLU A 99 21.62 -16.08 15.79
N GLY A 100 21.64 -14.97 15.03
CA GLY A 100 22.03 -14.90 13.62
C GLY A 100 20.94 -15.22 12.61
N ASN A 101 19.69 -15.41 13.06
CA ASN A 101 18.58 -15.69 12.15
C ASN A 101 17.97 -14.39 11.61
N LEU A 102 18.00 -14.23 10.29
CA LEU A 102 17.34 -13.13 9.60
C LEU A 102 15.81 -13.35 9.58
N GLY A 103 15.05 -12.34 10.00
CA GLY A 103 13.60 -12.40 10.00
C GLY A 103 12.97 -11.04 9.73
N VAL A 104 11.65 -11.04 9.51
CA VAL A 104 10.86 -9.80 9.47
C VAL A 104 10.15 -9.66 10.81
N ASN A 105 10.48 -8.63 11.57
CA ASN A 105 9.83 -8.31 12.83
C ASN A 105 8.55 -7.51 12.57
N LEU A 106 7.42 -8.00 13.09
CA LEU A 106 6.14 -7.29 13.11
C LEU A 106 5.87 -6.76 14.53
N SER A 107 5.89 -5.44 14.69
CA SER A 107 5.52 -4.78 15.95
C SER A 107 4.03 -4.92 16.22
N LYS A 108 3.66 -4.90 17.51
CA LYS A 108 2.26 -4.81 17.94
C LYS A 108 1.58 -3.52 17.48
N ASP A 109 2.35 -2.46 17.24
CA ASP A 109 1.83 -1.17 16.76
C ASP A 109 1.45 -1.20 15.28
N LEU A 110 1.78 -2.27 14.55
CA LEU A 110 1.56 -2.39 13.10
C LEU A 110 0.11 -2.08 12.69
N VAL A 111 -0.87 -2.63 13.42
CA VAL A 111 -2.29 -2.45 13.10
C VAL A 111 -2.71 -0.99 13.32
N ALA A 112 -2.30 -0.38 14.42
CA ALA A 112 -2.59 1.02 14.72
C ALA A 112 -1.95 1.96 13.69
N MET A 113 -0.67 1.74 13.38
CA MET A 113 0.06 2.56 12.40
C MET A 113 -0.48 2.39 10.97
N ALA A 114 -0.90 1.18 10.60
CA ALA A 114 -1.59 0.94 9.33
C ALA A 114 -2.93 1.66 9.26
N GLY A 115 -3.69 1.69 10.37
CA GLY A 115 -4.95 2.43 10.47
C GLY A 115 -4.76 3.93 10.28
N GLU A 116 -3.78 4.53 10.95
CA GLU A 116 -3.46 5.96 10.79
C GLU A 116 -2.96 6.28 9.37
N ALA A 117 -2.09 5.44 8.80
CA ALA A 117 -1.63 5.61 7.42
C ALA A 117 -2.79 5.51 6.41
N LEU A 118 -3.72 4.57 6.61
CA LEU A 118 -4.90 4.41 5.78
C LEU A 118 -5.83 5.62 5.90
N LYS A 119 -6.10 6.09 7.12
CA LYS A 119 -6.92 7.29 7.37
C LYS A 119 -6.33 8.51 6.70
N ALA A 120 -5.02 8.73 6.80
CA ALA A 120 -4.32 9.83 6.14
C ALA A 120 -4.43 9.72 4.60
N ASN A 121 -4.28 8.51 4.05
CA ASN A 121 -4.41 8.27 2.61
C ASN A 121 -5.85 8.51 2.11
N ILE A 122 -6.87 8.01 2.84
CA ILE A 122 -8.28 8.24 2.54
C ILE A 122 -8.60 9.73 2.57
N THR A 123 -8.12 10.45 3.59
CA THR A 123 -8.31 11.90 3.70
C THR A 123 -7.76 12.65 2.49
N THR A 124 -6.67 12.15 1.90
CA THR A 124 -6.06 12.75 0.72
C THR A 124 -6.80 12.39 -0.57
N ILE A 125 -7.25 11.14 -0.73
CA ILE A 125 -7.89 10.67 -1.97
C ILE A 125 -9.39 10.98 -2.03
N ALA A 126 -10.08 11.07 -0.89
CA ALA A 126 -11.54 11.23 -0.84
C ALA A 126 -12.03 12.48 -1.59
N PRO A 127 -11.41 13.67 -1.48
CA PRO A 127 -11.85 14.84 -2.24
C PRO A 127 -11.70 14.71 -3.76
N LEU A 128 -10.82 13.82 -4.23
CA LEU A 128 -10.62 13.55 -5.65
C LEU A 128 -11.66 12.58 -6.22
N LEU A 129 -12.34 11.81 -5.36
CA LEU A 129 -13.29 10.76 -5.75
C LEU A 129 -14.74 11.13 -5.42
N LEU A 130 -14.97 11.84 -4.32
CA LEU A 130 -16.30 12.09 -3.79
C LEU A 130 -16.96 13.31 -4.45
N PRO A 131 -18.27 13.25 -4.75
CA PRO A 131 -19.06 14.43 -5.11
C PRO A 131 -19.04 15.49 -4.01
N VAL A 132 -19.26 16.76 -4.39
CA VAL A 132 -19.27 17.90 -3.45
C VAL A 132 -20.28 17.70 -2.32
N SER A 133 -21.44 17.10 -2.60
CA SER A 133 -22.46 16.79 -1.59
C SER A 133 -21.95 15.88 -0.48
N GLU A 134 -21.19 14.84 -0.83
CA GLU A 134 -20.62 13.89 0.13
C GLU A 134 -19.50 14.54 0.95
N GLN A 135 -18.69 15.40 0.32
CA GLN A 135 -17.66 16.15 1.04
C GLN A 135 -18.28 17.09 2.07
N LEU A 136 -19.38 17.77 1.73
CA LEU A 136 -20.12 18.63 2.67
C LEU A 136 -20.74 17.83 3.81
N SER A 137 -21.40 16.71 3.53
CA SER A 137 -21.97 15.81 4.55
C SER A 137 -20.89 15.32 5.52
N PHE A 138 -19.73 14.90 5.01
CA PHE A 138 -18.60 14.50 5.84
C PHE A 138 -18.08 15.65 6.72
N LEU A 139 -17.90 16.84 6.14
CA LEU A 139 -17.46 18.02 6.89
C LEU A 139 -18.42 18.38 8.03
N LEU A 140 -19.74 18.39 7.75
CA LEU A 140 -20.77 18.65 8.76
C LEU A 140 -20.74 17.60 9.88
N SER A 141 -20.61 16.32 9.52
CA SER A 141 -20.51 15.23 10.50
C SER A 141 -19.26 15.36 11.37
N ALA A 142 -18.11 15.69 10.77
CA ALA A 142 -16.86 15.89 11.49
C ALA A 142 -16.92 17.09 12.46
N ILE A 143 -17.55 18.19 12.05
CA ILE A 143 -17.79 19.35 12.92
C ILE A 143 -18.73 18.96 14.07
N ALA A 144 -19.84 18.28 13.79
CA ALA A 144 -20.78 17.84 14.82
C ALA A 144 -20.11 16.93 15.85
N GLN A 145 -19.31 15.94 15.42
CA GLN A 145 -18.55 15.08 16.33
C GLN A 145 -17.58 15.87 17.20
N LYS A 146 -16.96 16.92 16.66
CA LYS A 146 -15.99 17.74 17.41
C LYS A 146 -16.66 18.73 18.39
N VAL A 147 -17.92 19.09 18.16
CA VAL A 147 -18.70 19.98 19.03
C VAL A 147 -19.48 19.20 20.10
N LEU A 148 -19.93 17.98 19.79
CA LEU A 148 -20.63 17.10 20.73
C LEU A 148 -19.69 16.24 21.60
N SER A 149 -18.39 16.23 21.30
CA SER A 149 -17.35 15.52 22.09
C SER A 149 -16.56 16.48 22.95
#